data_AF-A0A975GSH0-F1
#
_entry.id   AF-A0A975GSH0-F1
#
_cell.length_a   1.000
_cell.length_b   1.000
_cell.length_c   1.000
_cell.angle_alpha   90.00
_cell.angle_beta   90.00
_cell.angle_gamma   90.00
#
_symmetry.space_group_name_H-M   'P 1'
#
loop_
_entity.id
_entity.type
_entity.pdbx_description
1 polymer ?
#
loop_
_entity_poly.entity_id
_entity_poly.type
_entity_poly.pdbx_seq_one_letter_code
_entity_poly.pdbx_strand_id
1 'polypeptide(L)'
;MYKEKLPKNCPPKNAQENTDDLILFRIFKGGHLEELEFKPYSREFPDNPKLQKQCQAFGVSFFTTFERALDVCRESFEKRNKKLGNFIAEIKLKPGVGKYKITPKSGHCNVWFYDSFNILKDVELLNIREIEL
;
A
#
# COMPACT_ATOMS: atom_id res chain seq x y z
N MET A 1 16.83 2.15 8.73
CA MET A 1 16.54 0.73 8.36
C MET A 1 15.12 0.67 7.81
N TYR A 2 14.55 -0.50 7.51
CA TYR A 2 13.12 -0.59 7.13
C TYR A 2 12.24 -0.75 8.37
N LYS A 3 11.01 -0.22 8.30
CA LYS A 3 10.02 -0.35 9.40
C LYS A 3 9.71 -1.80 9.71
N GLU A 4 9.72 -2.63 8.68
CA GLU A 4 9.48 -4.06 8.76
C GLU A 4 10.78 -4.85 8.65
N LYS A 5 10.84 -6.02 9.31
CA LYS A 5 11.97 -6.96 9.15
C LYS A 5 11.84 -7.68 7.81
N LEU A 6 12.42 -7.09 6.77
CA LEU A 6 12.28 -7.57 5.40
C LEU A 6 13.02 -8.91 5.15
N PRO A 7 12.50 -9.77 4.27
CA PRO A 7 13.22 -10.97 3.82
C PRO A 7 14.45 -10.60 2.98
N LYS A 8 15.33 -11.58 2.75
CA LYS A 8 16.55 -11.38 1.93
C LYS A 8 16.17 -10.88 0.53
N ASN A 9 16.95 -9.93 0.00
CA ASN A 9 16.74 -9.27 -1.30
C ASN A 9 15.43 -8.46 -1.39
N CYS A 10 14.92 -7.98 -0.26
CA CYS A 10 13.77 -7.09 -0.19
C CYS A 10 14.18 -5.72 0.40
N PRO A 11 13.73 -4.58 -0.16
CA PRO A 11 12.90 -4.47 -1.37
C PRO A 11 13.62 -4.97 -2.63
N PRO A 12 12.91 -5.22 -3.74
CA PRO A 12 13.52 -5.69 -4.97
C PRO A 12 14.58 -4.72 -5.47
N LYS A 13 15.62 -5.20 -6.15
CA LYS A 13 16.72 -4.35 -6.67
C LYS A 13 16.25 -3.20 -7.56
N ASN A 14 15.11 -3.37 -8.23
CA ASN A 14 14.52 -2.35 -9.10
C ASN A 14 13.45 -1.48 -8.40
N ALA A 15 13.34 -1.55 -7.07
CA ALA A 15 12.58 -0.57 -6.31
C ALA A 15 13.33 0.77 -6.31
N GLN A 16 12.57 1.84 -6.51
CA GLN A 16 13.08 3.19 -6.61
C GLN A 16 13.01 3.87 -5.23
N GLU A 17 13.98 4.73 -4.97
CA GLU A 17 13.91 5.62 -3.82
C GLU A 17 12.79 6.64 -4.05
N ASN A 18 11.94 6.84 -3.06
CA ASN A 18 10.99 7.93 -3.06
C ASN A 18 11.79 9.23 -2.86
N THR A 19 12.07 9.95 -3.96
CA THR A 19 12.88 11.17 -3.97
C THR A 19 12.04 12.44 -4.10
N ASP A 20 10.82 12.29 -4.62
CA ASP A 20 9.82 13.34 -4.77
C ASP A 20 8.51 12.92 -4.09
N ASP A 21 7.62 13.90 -3.94
CA ASP A 21 6.25 13.64 -3.50
C ASP A 21 5.55 12.64 -4.41
N LEU A 22 4.98 11.56 -3.84
CA LEU A 22 4.22 10.57 -4.58
C LEU A 22 2.73 10.67 -4.27
N ILE A 23 1.92 10.93 -5.29
CA ILE A 23 0.46 10.82 -5.19
C ILE A 23 0.05 9.39 -5.56
N LEU A 24 -0.61 8.73 -4.62
CA LEU A 24 -1.02 7.33 -4.71
C LEU A 24 -2.42 7.13 -4.16
N PHE A 25 -3.06 6.05 -4.58
CA PHE A 25 -4.40 5.67 -4.15
C PHE A 25 -4.36 4.41 -3.31
N ARG A 26 -5.10 4.38 -2.21
CA ARG A 26 -5.17 3.21 -1.33
C ARG A 26 -6.59 2.90 -0.93
N ILE A 27 -6.91 1.61 -0.93
CA ILE A 27 -8.17 1.10 -0.41
C ILE A 27 -8.11 1.13 1.11
N PHE A 28 -9.00 1.89 1.74
CA PHE A 28 -9.11 1.98 3.19
C PHE A 28 -10.30 1.18 3.72
N LYS A 29 -10.16 0.61 4.92
CA LYS A 29 -11.28 -0.02 5.64
C LYS A 29 -12.13 1.04 6.36
N GLY A 30 -11.48 2.06 6.95
CA GLY A 30 -12.08 3.23 7.59
C GLY A 30 -12.02 4.50 6.74
N GLY A 31 -12.71 5.55 7.20
CA GLY A 31 -12.83 6.83 6.48
C GLY A 31 -11.77 7.88 6.86
N HIS A 32 -10.66 7.48 7.50
CA HIS A 32 -9.67 8.40 8.05
C HIS A 32 -8.26 7.82 8.02
N LEU A 33 -7.26 8.67 8.23
CA LEU A 33 -5.85 8.30 8.22
C LEU A 33 -5.44 7.64 9.55
N GLU A 34 -5.15 6.33 9.51
CA GLU A 34 -4.78 5.55 10.70
C GLU A 34 -3.68 4.52 10.42
N GLU A 35 -2.96 4.08 11.47
CA GLU A 35 -1.89 3.08 11.33
C GLU A 35 -2.34 1.75 10.73
N LEU A 36 -3.54 1.31 11.09
CA LEU A 36 -4.12 0.08 10.58
C LEU A 36 -4.33 0.14 9.07
N GLU A 37 -4.58 1.34 8.53
CA GLU A 37 -4.68 1.56 7.11
C GLU A 37 -3.35 1.41 6.40
N PHE A 38 -2.20 1.36 7.06
CA PHE A 38 -0.88 1.18 6.41
C PHE A 38 -0.23 -0.15 6.79
N LYS A 39 -1.01 -1.10 7.29
CA LYS A 39 -0.53 -2.43 7.66
C LYS A 39 -0.21 -3.27 6.42
N PRO A 40 1.02 -3.83 6.29
CA PRO A 40 1.35 -4.77 5.21
C PRO A 40 0.74 -6.16 5.46
N TYR A 41 0.56 -6.94 4.38
CA TYR A 41 -0.06 -8.28 4.44
C TYR A 41 0.70 -9.25 5.34
N SER A 42 2.04 -9.17 5.39
CA SER A 42 2.86 -10.02 6.26
C SER A 42 2.54 -9.84 7.74
N ARG A 43 2.12 -8.63 8.15
CA ARG A 43 1.67 -8.35 9.52
C ARG A 43 0.19 -8.65 9.75
N GLU A 44 -0.64 -8.60 8.70
CA GLU A 44 -2.03 -9.01 8.80
C GLU A 44 -2.14 -10.53 8.98
N PHE A 45 -1.24 -11.29 8.36
CA PHE A 45 -1.21 -12.75 8.41
C PHE A 45 0.18 -13.27 8.83
N PRO A 46 0.59 -13.04 10.10
CA PRO A 46 1.93 -13.40 10.59
C PRO A 46 2.22 -14.90 10.48
N ASP A 47 1.21 -15.74 10.68
CA ASP A 47 1.35 -17.20 10.69
C ASP A 47 1.36 -17.83 9.29
N ASN A 48 1.26 -17.04 8.22
CA ASN A 48 1.29 -17.55 6.85
C ASN A 48 2.74 -17.61 6.32
N PRO A 49 3.39 -18.79 6.30
CA PRO A 49 4.82 -18.90 5.95
C PRO A 49 5.09 -18.55 4.48
N LYS A 50 4.09 -18.63 3.59
CA LYS A 50 4.25 -18.21 2.20
C LYS A 50 4.40 -16.69 2.11
N LEU A 51 3.57 -15.94 2.83
CA LEU A 51 3.65 -14.48 2.86
C LEU A 51 4.94 -13.98 3.51
N GLN A 52 5.41 -14.65 4.57
CA GLN A 52 6.68 -14.29 5.23
C GLN A 52 7.91 -14.42 4.33
N LYS A 53 7.81 -15.11 3.18
CA LYS A 53 8.88 -15.23 2.18
C LYS A 53 8.70 -14.31 0.98
N GLN A 54 7.53 -13.66 0.84
CA GLN A 54 7.21 -12.82 -0.31
C GLN A 54 7.50 -11.36 0.00
N CYS A 55 8.47 -10.77 -0.70
CA CYS A 55 8.85 -9.37 -0.48
C CYS A 55 7.68 -8.40 -0.63
N GLN A 56 6.77 -8.65 -1.58
CA GLN A 56 5.58 -7.82 -1.80
C GLN A 56 4.65 -7.81 -0.57
N ALA A 57 4.59 -8.90 0.19
CA ALA A 57 3.74 -8.97 1.37
C ALA A 57 4.20 -8.04 2.50
N PHE A 58 5.46 -7.59 2.49
CA PHE A 58 6.01 -6.61 3.43
C PHE A 58 5.88 -5.17 2.93
N GLY A 59 5.49 -4.97 1.66
CA GLY A 59 5.19 -3.67 1.13
C GLY A 59 3.75 -3.29 1.47
N VAL A 60 3.52 -2.00 1.70
CA VAL A 60 2.18 -1.44 1.79
C VAL A 60 1.68 -1.19 0.37
N SER A 61 0.47 -1.69 0.10
CA SER A 61 -0.13 -1.73 -1.23
C SER A 61 -0.85 -0.42 -1.59
N PHE A 62 -0.52 0.14 -2.74
CA PHE A 62 -1.12 1.33 -3.33
C PHE A 62 -1.43 1.10 -4.81
N PHE A 63 -2.08 2.09 -5.41
CA PHE A 63 -2.38 2.15 -6.83
C PHE A 63 -1.98 3.53 -7.37
N THR A 64 -1.59 3.57 -8.64
CA THR A 64 -1.23 4.83 -9.30
C THR A 64 -2.43 5.67 -9.71
N THR A 65 -3.63 5.08 -9.77
CA THR A 65 -4.88 5.80 -10.07
C THR A 65 -6.04 5.27 -9.21
N PHE A 66 -7.08 6.08 -9.07
CA PHE A 66 -8.33 5.71 -8.40
C PHE A 66 -9.00 4.52 -9.09
N GLU A 67 -9.06 4.53 -10.42
CA GLU A 67 -9.73 3.50 -11.23
C GLU A 67 -9.08 2.14 -11.02
N ARG A 68 -7.74 2.08 -10.95
CA ARG A 68 -7.03 0.83 -10.66
C ARG A 68 -7.34 0.27 -9.26
N ALA A 69 -7.48 1.14 -8.26
CA ALA A 69 -7.90 0.72 -6.94
C ALA A 69 -9.36 0.20 -6.95
N LEU A 70 -10.25 0.90 -7.65
CA LEU A 70 -11.66 0.53 -7.78
C LEU A 70 -11.86 -0.79 -8.53
N ASP A 71 -11.13 -1.00 -9.63
CA ASP A 71 -11.15 -2.25 -10.41
C ASP A 71 -10.78 -3.45 -9.52
N VAL A 72 -9.76 -3.30 -8.66
CA VAL A 72 -9.36 -4.37 -7.73
C VAL A 72 -10.42 -4.62 -6.66
N CYS A 73 -11.11 -3.58 -6.17
CA CYS A 73 -12.25 -3.76 -5.27
C CYS A 73 -13.40 -4.52 -5.94
N ARG A 74 -13.80 -4.11 -7.16
CA ARG A 74 -14.86 -4.77 -7.93
C ARG A 74 -14.52 -6.21 -8.25
N GLU A 75 -13.34 -6.47 -8.79
CA GLU A 75 -12.89 -7.82 -9.10
C GLU A 75 -12.87 -8.72 -7.86
N SER A 76 -12.41 -8.18 -6.72
CA SER A 76 -12.42 -8.92 -5.46
C SER A 76 -13.83 -9.27 -4.99
N PHE A 77 -14.77 -8.35 -5.15
CA PHE A 77 -16.16 -8.55 -4.77
C PHE A 77 -16.84 -9.55 -5.72
N GLU A 78 -16.80 -9.30 -7.03
CA GLU A 78 -17.46 -10.12 -8.05
C GLU A 78 -16.92 -11.56 -8.09
N LYS A 79 -15.59 -11.74 -8.03
CA LYS A 79 -14.98 -13.08 -8.22
C LYS A 79 -14.80 -13.88 -6.94
N ARG A 80 -14.75 -13.20 -5.77
CA ARG A 80 -14.40 -13.85 -4.49
C ARG A 80 -15.38 -13.52 -3.37
N ASN A 81 -16.44 -12.76 -3.63
CA ASN A 81 -17.38 -12.24 -2.64
C ASN A 81 -16.66 -11.58 -1.44
N LYS A 82 -15.56 -10.85 -1.72
CA LYS A 82 -14.70 -10.27 -0.70
C LYS A 82 -14.58 -8.76 -0.88
N LYS A 83 -15.17 -8.01 0.07
CA LYS A 83 -14.97 -6.56 0.21
C LYS A 83 -13.56 -6.28 0.76
N LEU A 84 -12.77 -5.47 0.04
CA LEU A 84 -11.40 -5.13 0.44
C LEU A 84 -11.33 -3.91 1.37
N GLY A 85 -12.27 -2.99 1.22
CA GLY A 85 -12.40 -1.78 2.02
C GLY A 85 -13.71 -1.07 1.73
N ASN A 86 -13.93 0.06 2.38
CA ASN A 86 -15.12 0.90 2.21
C ASN A 86 -14.80 2.21 1.51
N PHE A 87 -13.52 2.57 1.40
CA PHE A 87 -13.10 3.84 0.83
C PHE A 87 -11.88 3.66 -0.07
N ILE A 88 -11.68 4.60 -0.99
CA ILE A 88 -10.40 4.81 -1.67
C ILE A 88 -9.90 6.20 -1.30
N ALA A 89 -8.73 6.24 -0.67
CA ALA A 89 -8.03 7.45 -0.28
C ALA A 89 -7.00 7.83 -1.35
N GLU A 90 -7.01 9.09 -1.77
CA GLU A 90 -5.93 9.74 -2.51
C GLU A 90 -4.98 10.35 -1.49
N ILE A 91 -3.75 9.86 -1.48
CA ILE A 91 -2.73 10.27 -0.52
C ILE A 91 -1.50 10.79 -1.22
N LYS A 92 -0.81 11.71 -0.55
CA LYS A 92 0.51 12.18 -0.92
C LYS A 92 1.51 11.68 0.12
N LEU A 93 2.52 10.96 -0.34
CA LEU A 93 3.65 10.52 0.46
C LEU A 93 4.83 11.49 0.27
N LYS A 94 5.39 11.96 1.38
CA LYS A 94 6.58 12.83 1.36
C LYS A 94 7.81 12.13 0.77
N PRO A 95 8.79 12.90 0.25
CA PRO A 95 10.11 12.39 -0.11
C PRO A 95 10.78 11.63 1.04
N GLY A 96 11.53 10.58 0.71
CA GLY A 96 12.43 9.88 1.64
C GLY A 96 11.76 8.92 2.62
N VAL A 97 10.46 8.61 2.45
CA VAL A 97 9.72 7.73 3.38
C VAL A 97 10.02 6.24 3.20
N GLY A 98 10.63 5.86 2.08
CA GLY A 98 10.91 4.47 1.75
C GLY A 98 11.21 4.24 0.28
N LYS A 99 11.27 2.96 -0.10
CA LYS A 99 11.38 2.55 -1.51
C LYS A 99 10.04 2.10 -2.04
N TYR A 100 9.80 2.33 -3.32
CA TYR A 100 8.59 1.89 -3.98
C TYR A 100 8.84 1.14 -5.27
N LYS A 101 7.87 0.33 -5.68
CA LYS A 101 7.88 -0.34 -6.98
C LYS A 101 6.49 -0.35 -7.57
N ILE A 102 6.35 0.32 -8.71
CA ILE A 102 5.15 0.29 -9.54
C ILE A 102 5.21 -0.93 -10.47
N THR A 103 4.08 -1.61 -10.63
CA THR A 103 3.85 -2.64 -11.61
C THR A 103 3.07 -2.02 -12.77
N PRO A 104 3.71 -1.67 -13.91
CA PRO A 104 3.09 -0.82 -14.93
C PRO A 104 1.78 -1.38 -15.50
N LYS A 105 1.66 -2.71 -15.62
CA LYS A 105 0.48 -3.37 -16.18
C LYS A 105 -0.78 -3.21 -15.32
N SER A 106 -0.63 -3.24 -13.99
CA SER A 106 -1.76 -3.17 -13.05
C SER A 106 -1.91 -1.81 -12.38
N GLY A 107 -0.90 -0.94 -12.49
CA GLY A 107 -0.82 0.28 -11.69
C GLY A 107 -0.63 0.02 -10.19
N HIS A 108 -0.38 -1.24 -9.79
CA HIS A 108 -0.12 -1.58 -8.39
C HIS A 108 1.24 -1.06 -7.95
N CYS A 109 1.31 -0.40 -6.81
CA CYS A 109 2.53 0.14 -6.24
C CYS A 109 2.74 -0.44 -4.85
N ASN A 110 3.88 -1.07 -4.59
CA ASN A 110 4.27 -1.46 -3.24
C ASN A 110 5.26 -0.46 -2.68
N VAL A 111 5.06 0.00 -1.45
CA VAL A 111 6.00 0.87 -0.74
C VAL A 111 6.53 0.15 0.49
N TRP A 112 7.86 0.06 0.60
CA TRP A 112 8.57 -0.44 1.78
C TRP A 112 9.10 0.74 2.57
N PHE A 113 8.37 1.11 3.62
CA PHE A 113 8.68 2.26 4.44
C PHE A 113 9.94 2.07 5.29
N TYR A 114 10.70 3.14 5.48
CA TYR A 114 11.78 3.18 6.45
C TYR A 114 11.26 3.21 7.88
N ASP A 115 12.12 2.83 8.82
CA ASP A 115 11.81 2.81 10.26
C ASP A 115 11.36 4.18 10.79
N SER A 116 11.87 5.27 10.20
CA SER A 116 11.49 6.65 10.50
C SER A 116 10.07 7.04 10.06
N PHE A 117 9.40 6.22 9.22
CA PHE A 117 8.10 6.57 8.67
C PHE A 117 7.02 6.72 9.75
N ASN A 118 6.41 7.89 9.76
CA ASN A 118 5.32 8.29 10.64
C ASN A 118 4.14 8.85 9.82
N ILE A 119 2.99 8.20 9.91
CA ILE A 119 1.83 8.51 9.08
C ILE A 119 1.37 9.96 9.22
N LEU A 120 1.30 10.49 10.45
CA LEU A 120 0.81 11.85 10.70
C LEU A 120 1.77 12.94 10.19
N LYS A 121 3.05 12.60 9.99
CA LYS A 121 4.06 13.54 9.51
C LYS A 121 4.32 13.39 8.02
N ASP A 122 4.23 12.17 7.50
CA ASP A 122 4.77 11.79 6.21
C ASP A 122 3.69 11.50 5.16
N VAL A 123 2.43 11.46 5.59
CA VAL A 123 1.27 11.25 4.71
C VAL A 123 0.33 12.44 4.82
N GLU A 124 -0.06 12.96 3.66
CA GLU A 124 -1.14 13.91 3.53
C GLU A 124 -2.32 13.22 2.84
N LEU A 125 -3.49 13.23 3.48
CA LEU A 125 -4.73 12.73 2.89
C LEU A 125 -5.35 13.85 2.05
N LEU A 126 -5.29 13.72 0.73
CA LEU A 126 -5.79 14.73 -0.20
C LEU A 126 -7.30 14.60 -0.42
N ASN A 127 -7.78 13.37 -0.56
CA ASN A 127 -9.19 13.07 -0.79
C ASN A 127 -9.52 11.66 -0.28
N ILE A 128 -10.79 11.41 0.04
CA ILE A 128 -11.29 10.08 0.33
C ILE A 128 -12.72 9.93 -0.20
N ARG A 129 -12.98 8.80 -0.87
CA ARG A 129 -14.30 8.52 -1.46
C ARG A 129 -14.78 7.17 -1.00
N GLU A 130 -16.05 7.10 -0.61
CA GLU A 130 -16.73 5.83 -0.35
C GLU A 130 -16.86 5.03 -1.65
N ILE A 131 -16.75 3.70 -1.56
CA ILE A 131 -16.92 2.81 -2.70
C ILE A 131 -18.22 2.04 -2.61
N GLU A 132 -18.97 2.08 -3.71
CA GLU A 132 -20.15 1.25 -3.95
C GLU A 132 -19.73 0.11 -4.89
N LEU A 133 -19.89 -1.14 -4.45
CA LEU A 133 -19.45 -2.37 -5.12
C LEU A 133 -20.62 -3.28 -5.47
#